data_AF-A0A2V9U9T8-F1
#
_entry.id   AF-A0A2V9U9T8-F1
#
_cell.length_a   1.000
_cell.length_b   1.000
_cell.length_c   1.000
_cell.angle_alpha   90.00
_cell.angle_beta   90.00
_cell.angle_gamma   90.00
#
_symmetry.space_group_name_H-M   'P 1'
#
loop_
_entity.id
_entity.type
_entity.pdbx_description
1 polymer ?
#
loop_
_entity_poly.entity_id
_entity_poly.type
_entity_poly.pdbx_seq_one_letter_code
_entity_poly.pdbx_strand_id
1 'polypeptide(L)'
;MRLSQDAAKRVRDYTMPTDFCKVFEDHLDHLYTLSLLLTADHHKAEQCFIGGLEDCLQGNSVFREWAQSWATRVVIKNAIRIISPSRNETNRTTENYDLTEPASEADTRAAAITKLPPFDRFVYVMSVLERYSDRQCSILLDCTVEEIAGARTQALQRFVSVASLKERDALDSAAVA
;
A
#
# COMPACT_ATOMS: atom_id res chain seq x y z
N MET A 1 6.11 44.22 -14.86
CA MET A 1 6.34 43.11 -15.81
C MET A 1 6.92 41.85 -15.14
N ARG A 2 7.86 41.92 -14.17
CA ARG A 2 8.41 40.74 -13.46
C ARG A 2 7.39 39.88 -12.70
N LEU A 3 6.39 40.50 -12.05
CA LEU A 3 5.33 39.78 -11.31
C LEU A 3 4.48 38.82 -12.17
N SER A 4 4.32 39.10 -13.46
CA SER A 4 3.56 38.26 -14.38
C SER A 4 4.37 37.04 -14.86
N GLN A 5 5.70 37.16 -14.93
CA GLN A 5 6.59 36.05 -15.28
C GLN A 5 6.78 35.07 -14.12
N ASP A 6 6.81 35.55 -12.87
CA ASP A 6 6.89 34.68 -11.68
C ASP A 6 5.60 33.88 -11.46
N ALA A 7 4.43 34.49 -11.68
CA ALA A 7 3.14 33.79 -11.63
C ALA A 7 3.04 32.73 -12.75
N ALA A 8 3.40 33.08 -13.99
CA ALA A 8 3.39 32.14 -15.11
C ALA A 8 4.41 31.00 -14.95
N LYS A 9 5.53 31.23 -14.27
CA LYS A 9 6.51 30.18 -13.94
C LYS A 9 5.98 29.24 -12.87
N ARG A 10 5.36 29.76 -11.80
CA ARG A 10 4.69 28.95 -10.77
C ARG A 10 3.59 28.05 -11.34
N VAL A 11 2.84 28.52 -12.34
CA VAL A 11 1.81 27.70 -13.02
C VAL A 11 2.42 26.52 -13.82
N ARG A 12 3.69 26.60 -14.23
CA ARG A 12 4.37 25.50 -14.94
C ARG A 12 4.96 24.44 -14.01
N ASP A 13 5.38 24.85 -12.82
CA ASP A 13 6.13 24.00 -11.88
C ASP A 13 5.19 23.24 -10.90
N TYR A 14 3.93 23.65 -10.79
CA TYR A 14 2.94 23.07 -9.86
C TYR A 14 1.84 22.28 -10.59
N THR A 15 1.28 21.30 -9.89
CA THR A 15 0.20 20.44 -10.37
C THR A 15 -1.12 21.19 -10.47
N MET A 16 -1.76 21.07 -11.63
CA MET A 16 -3.18 21.36 -11.80
C MET A 16 -4.02 20.11 -11.53
N PRO A 17 -5.34 20.22 -11.28
CA PRO A 17 -6.21 19.05 -11.09
C PRO A 17 -6.09 18.03 -12.23
N THR A 18 -5.93 18.50 -13.48
CA THR A 18 -5.71 17.63 -14.66
C THR A 18 -4.39 16.85 -14.62
N ASP A 19 -3.38 17.34 -13.90
CA ASP A 19 -2.11 16.63 -13.73
C ASP A 19 -2.30 15.42 -12.80
N PHE A 20 -3.19 15.50 -11.79
CA PHE A 20 -3.52 14.35 -10.94
C PHE A 20 -4.33 13.29 -11.68
N CYS A 21 -5.28 13.66 -12.55
CA CYS A 21 -5.97 12.68 -13.38
C CYS A 21 -4.98 11.86 -14.22
N LYS A 22 -4.00 12.53 -14.84
CA LYS A 22 -2.94 11.86 -15.61
C LYS A 22 -2.06 10.98 -14.73
N VAL A 23 -1.66 11.45 -13.55
CA VAL A 23 -0.86 10.63 -12.61
C VAL A 23 -1.59 9.36 -12.21
N PHE A 24 -2.90 9.44 -11.94
CA PHE A 24 -3.69 8.26 -11.60
C PHE A 24 -3.94 7.34 -12.79
N GLU A 25 -4.01 7.87 -14.02
CA GLU A 25 -4.09 7.09 -15.25
C GLU A 25 -2.75 6.39 -15.56
N ASP A 26 -1.64 7.14 -15.56
CA ASP A 26 -0.29 6.65 -15.84
C ASP A 26 0.21 5.62 -14.81
N HIS A 27 -0.28 5.71 -13.57
CA HIS A 27 0.11 4.83 -12.46
C HIS A 27 -1.05 4.02 -11.88
N LEU A 28 -2.08 3.76 -12.70
CA LEU A 28 -3.28 3.04 -12.28
C LEU A 28 -2.94 1.70 -11.63
N ASP A 29 -2.14 0.87 -12.30
CA ASP A 29 -1.78 -0.46 -11.81
C ASP A 29 -1.11 -0.40 -10.44
N HIS A 30 -0.17 0.52 -10.25
CA HIS A 30 0.55 0.69 -8.98
C HIS A 30 -0.37 1.19 -7.88
N LEU A 31 -1.09 2.29 -8.11
CA LEU A 31 -1.91 2.95 -7.09
C LEU A 31 -3.13 2.10 -6.70
N TYR A 32 -3.73 1.38 -7.66
CA TYR A 32 -4.82 0.44 -7.37
C TYR A 32 -4.31 -0.81 -6.64
N THR A 33 -3.18 -1.40 -7.06
CA THR A 33 -2.56 -2.52 -6.34
C THR A 33 -2.20 -2.13 -4.92
N LEU A 34 -1.62 -0.95 -4.71
CA LEU A 34 -1.32 -0.41 -3.39
C LEU A 34 -2.59 -0.30 -2.54
N SER A 35 -3.68 0.22 -3.11
CA SER A 35 -4.99 0.30 -2.43
C SER A 35 -5.49 -1.09 -2.04
N LEU A 36 -5.37 -2.09 -2.92
CA LEU A 36 -5.78 -3.47 -2.67
C LEU A 36 -4.93 -4.14 -1.58
N LEU A 37 -3.61 -4.00 -1.63
CA LEU A 37 -2.71 -4.59 -0.64
C LEU A 37 -2.91 -4.00 0.75
N LEU A 38 -3.22 -2.71 0.86
CA LEU A 38 -3.48 -2.08 2.16
C LEU A 38 -4.85 -2.49 2.73
N THR A 39 -5.87 -2.52 1.87
CA THR A 39 -7.26 -2.75 2.32
C THR A 39 -7.67 -4.22 2.41
N ALA A 40 -6.97 -5.11 1.70
CA ALA A 40 -7.25 -6.54 1.60
C ALA A 40 -8.67 -6.89 1.11
N ASP A 41 -9.37 -5.94 0.48
CA ASP A 41 -10.75 -6.07 0.02
C ASP A 41 -10.93 -5.20 -1.22
N HIS A 42 -11.45 -5.77 -2.32
CA HIS A 42 -11.57 -5.07 -3.60
C HIS A 42 -12.49 -3.84 -3.54
N HIS A 43 -13.59 -3.92 -2.79
CA HIS A 43 -14.52 -2.81 -2.67
C HIS A 43 -13.92 -1.67 -1.84
N LYS A 44 -13.22 -1.99 -0.74
CA LYS A 44 -12.47 -0.99 0.03
C LYS A 44 -11.29 -0.41 -0.76
N ALA A 45 -10.65 -1.21 -1.61
CA ALA A 45 -9.57 -0.75 -2.48
C ALA A 45 -10.06 0.28 -3.48
N GLU A 46 -11.19 0.02 -4.13
CA GLU A 46 -11.83 0.98 -5.05
C GLU A 46 -12.21 2.27 -4.33
N GLN A 47 -12.86 2.18 -3.17
CA GLN A 47 -13.18 3.36 -2.35
C GLN A 47 -11.92 4.16 -1.95
N CYS A 48 -10.85 3.46 -1.57
CA CYS A 48 -9.58 4.06 -1.22
C CYS A 48 -8.94 4.80 -2.41
N PHE A 49 -8.95 4.17 -3.58
CA PHE A 49 -8.38 4.74 -4.80
C PHE A 49 -9.16 5.98 -5.26
N ILE A 50 -10.48 5.87 -5.39
CA ILE A 50 -11.35 6.97 -5.84
C ILE A 50 -11.28 8.13 -4.85
N GLY A 51 -11.42 7.87 -3.55
CA GLY A 51 -11.30 8.92 -2.54
C GLY A 51 -9.90 9.54 -2.51
N GLY A 52 -8.86 8.79 -2.86
CA GLY A 52 -7.50 9.31 -2.98
C GLY A 52 -7.33 10.26 -4.16
N LEU A 53 -7.97 9.97 -5.29
CA LEU A 53 -8.04 10.87 -6.44
C LEU A 53 -8.79 12.15 -6.07
N GLU A 54 -9.97 12.03 -5.46
CA GLU A 54 -10.77 13.17 -4.99
C GLU A 54 -9.99 14.06 -4.02
N ASP A 55 -9.29 13.47 -3.05
CA ASP A 55 -8.44 14.18 -2.09
C ASP A 55 -7.26 14.90 -2.79
N CYS A 56 -6.70 14.34 -3.87
CA CYS A 56 -5.68 15.01 -4.67
C CYS A 56 -6.24 16.20 -5.46
N LEU A 57 -7.45 16.08 -6.00
CA LEU A 57 -8.12 17.13 -6.77
C LEU A 57 -8.55 18.32 -5.90
N GLN A 58 -8.93 18.05 -4.65
CA GLN A 58 -9.35 19.08 -3.68
C GLN A 58 -8.19 19.64 -2.84
N GLY A 59 -7.04 18.97 -2.88
CA GLY A 59 -5.86 19.32 -2.08
C GLY A 59 -5.07 20.52 -2.60
N ASN A 60 -3.99 20.83 -1.87
CA ASN A 60 -3.04 21.88 -2.27
C ASN A 60 -2.27 21.47 -3.53
N SER A 61 -1.99 22.44 -4.41
CA SER A 61 -1.08 22.22 -5.55
C SER A 61 0.32 21.85 -5.06
N VAL A 62 0.86 20.74 -5.52
CA VAL A 62 2.24 20.30 -5.25
C VAL A 62 3.13 20.54 -6.47
N PHE A 63 4.44 20.46 -6.32
CA PHE A 63 5.32 20.45 -7.49
C PHE A 63 5.03 19.24 -8.37
N ARG A 64 5.04 19.42 -9.69
CA ARG A 64 4.64 18.36 -10.63
C ARG A 64 5.54 17.13 -10.52
N GLU A 65 6.83 17.29 -10.25
CA GLU A 65 7.75 16.15 -10.08
C GLU A 65 7.44 15.31 -8.83
N TRP A 66 6.66 15.85 -7.89
CA TRP A 66 6.27 15.17 -6.65
C TRP A 66 4.85 14.61 -6.72
N ALA A 67 4.14 14.80 -7.84
CA ALA A 67 2.74 14.42 -7.98
C ALA A 67 2.51 12.93 -7.73
N GLN A 68 3.38 12.06 -8.25
CA GLN A 68 3.31 10.61 -8.02
C GLN A 68 3.50 10.28 -6.53
N SER A 69 4.58 10.76 -5.91
CA SER A 69 4.85 10.52 -4.47
C SER A 69 3.74 11.08 -3.58
N TRP A 70 3.13 12.19 -3.98
CA TRP A 70 1.96 12.76 -3.31
C TRP A 70 0.74 11.86 -3.46
N ALA A 71 0.42 11.39 -4.66
CA ALA A 71 -0.68 10.46 -4.93
C ALA A 71 -0.55 9.18 -4.09
N THR A 72 0.64 8.55 -4.08
CA THR A 72 0.94 7.40 -3.22
C THR A 72 0.67 7.70 -1.75
N ARG A 73 1.14 8.85 -1.25
CA ARG A 73 0.92 9.26 0.15
C ARG A 73 -0.56 9.47 0.46
N VAL A 74 -1.33 10.03 -0.47
CA VAL A 74 -2.77 10.26 -0.31
C VAL A 74 -3.53 8.92 -0.28
N VAL A 75 -3.20 7.99 -1.18
CA VAL A 75 -3.75 6.62 -1.15
C VAL A 75 -3.48 5.94 0.19
N ILE A 76 -2.24 5.99 0.68
CA ILE A 76 -1.87 5.41 1.99
C ILE A 76 -2.71 6.04 3.12
N LYS A 77 -2.82 7.37 3.15
CA LYS A 77 -3.64 8.06 4.16
C LYS A 77 -5.11 7.67 4.09
N ASN A 78 -5.64 7.52 2.88
CA ASN A 78 -7.03 7.12 2.70
C ASN A 78 -7.25 5.68 3.21
N ALA A 79 -6.34 4.76 2.87
CA ALA A 79 -6.39 3.39 3.40
C ALA A 79 -6.31 3.36 4.93
N ILE A 80 -5.47 4.19 5.55
CA ILE A 80 -5.38 4.32 7.01
C ILE A 80 -6.73 4.77 7.59
N ARG A 81 -7.41 5.73 6.97
CA ARG A 81 -8.74 6.19 7.40
C ARG A 81 -9.80 5.09 7.29
N ILE A 82 -9.80 4.31 6.21
CA ILE A 82 -10.79 3.25 5.96
C ILE A 82 -10.58 2.04 6.87
N ILE A 83 -9.33 1.62 7.06
CA ILE A 83 -8.99 0.39 7.81
C ILE A 83 -8.71 0.67 9.28
N SER A 84 -8.22 1.86 9.62
CA SER A 84 -7.79 2.25 10.97
C SER A 84 -6.87 1.20 11.62
N PRO A 85 -5.72 0.86 10.99
CA PRO A 85 -4.87 -0.22 11.44
C PRO A 85 -4.31 0.07 12.84
N SER A 86 -4.80 -0.64 13.84
CA SER A 86 -4.33 -0.54 15.23
C SER A 86 -3.61 -1.80 15.66
N ARG A 87 -2.52 -1.63 16.41
CA ARG A 87 -1.77 -2.74 17.00
C ARG A 87 -2.60 -3.55 18.00
N ASN A 88 -3.58 -2.92 18.65
CA ASN A 88 -4.40 -3.54 19.69
C ASN A 88 -5.53 -4.41 19.13
N GLU A 89 -5.71 -4.44 17.81
CA GLU A 89 -6.67 -5.34 17.16
C GLU A 89 -6.06 -6.74 16.99
N THR A 90 -5.72 -7.36 18.12
CA THR A 90 -5.44 -8.79 18.16
C THR A 90 -6.73 -9.54 17.85
N ASN A 91 -6.73 -10.33 16.78
CA ASN A 91 -7.71 -11.39 16.49
C ASN A 91 -9.16 -10.99 16.17
N ARG A 92 -9.41 -10.38 15.02
CA ARG A 92 -10.64 -10.69 14.28
C ARG A 92 -10.28 -11.05 12.85
N THR A 93 -10.70 -12.25 12.45
CA THR A 93 -10.60 -12.86 11.11
C THR A 93 -9.19 -13.32 10.66
N THR A 94 -8.64 -14.33 11.34
CA THR A 94 -7.99 -15.43 10.59
C THR A 94 -9.09 -16.34 10.08
N GLU A 95 -9.76 -15.96 8.99
CA GLU A 95 -10.61 -16.89 8.26
C GLU A 95 -9.69 -17.78 7.42
N ASN A 96 -9.84 -19.10 7.56
CA ASN A 96 -9.11 -20.09 6.79
C ASN A 96 -9.64 -20.06 5.35
N TYR A 97 -8.98 -19.31 4.47
CA TYR A 97 -9.23 -19.38 3.03
C TYR A 97 -8.46 -20.55 2.44
N ASP A 98 -9.22 -21.54 2.00
CA ASP A 98 -8.83 -22.69 1.20
C ASP A 98 -8.05 -22.20 -0.03
N LEU A 99 -6.85 -22.73 -0.24
CA LEU A 99 -5.98 -22.37 -1.36
C LEU A 99 -6.39 -23.20 -2.56
N THR A 100 -7.32 -22.69 -3.38
CA THR A 100 -7.67 -23.31 -4.65
C THR A 100 -7.00 -22.59 -5.83
N GLU A 101 -6.31 -23.41 -6.65
CA GLU A 101 -5.70 -23.17 -7.97
C GLU A 101 -4.35 -22.41 -8.08
N PRO A 102 -3.47 -22.82 -9.03
CA PRO A 102 -2.12 -22.30 -9.14
C PRO A 102 -2.16 -20.90 -9.77
N ALA A 103 -2.28 -19.89 -8.90
CA ALA A 103 -2.08 -18.50 -9.26
C ALA A 103 -0.59 -18.21 -9.48
N SER A 104 -0.28 -17.13 -10.22
CA SER A 104 1.09 -16.65 -10.40
C SER A 104 1.81 -16.48 -9.04
N GLU A 105 3.14 -16.52 -9.02
CA GLU A 105 3.90 -16.21 -7.80
C GLU A 105 3.53 -14.82 -7.25
N ALA A 106 3.21 -13.87 -8.15
CA ALA A 106 2.74 -12.54 -7.79
C ALA A 106 1.38 -12.58 -7.06
N ASP A 107 0.44 -13.38 -7.56
CA ASP A 107 -0.89 -13.56 -6.96
C ASP A 107 -0.78 -14.27 -5.60
N THR A 108 0.12 -15.24 -5.49
CA THR A 108 0.43 -15.89 -4.21
C THR A 108 0.96 -14.87 -3.21
N ARG A 109 1.88 -13.99 -3.63
CA ARG A 109 2.49 -13.00 -2.74
C ARG A 109 1.48 -11.95 -2.31
N ALA A 110 0.66 -11.45 -3.24
CA ALA A 110 -0.43 -10.54 -2.94
C ALA A 110 -1.42 -11.18 -1.95
N ALA A 111 -1.83 -12.43 -2.19
CA ALA A 111 -2.70 -13.18 -1.28
C ALA A 111 -2.09 -13.39 0.10
N ALA A 112 -0.77 -13.60 0.20
CA ALA A 112 -0.10 -13.72 1.49
C ALA A 112 -0.04 -12.38 2.24
N ILE A 113 0.14 -11.26 1.53
CA ILE A 113 0.10 -9.91 2.12
C ILE A 113 -1.29 -9.57 2.64
N THR A 114 -2.34 -9.82 1.87
CA THR A 114 -3.72 -9.48 2.26
C THR A 114 -4.17 -10.24 3.52
N LYS A 115 -3.62 -11.44 3.76
CA LYS A 115 -3.86 -12.25 4.96
C LYS A 115 -3.13 -11.78 6.22
N LEU A 116 -2.20 -10.83 6.11
CA LEU A 116 -1.55 -10.26 7.29
C LEU A 116 -2.57 -9.45 8.12
N PRO A 117 -2.42 -9.41 9.46
CA PRO A 117 -3.13 -8.47 10.31
C PRO A 117 -2.98 -7.04 9.78
N PRO A 118 -4.00 -6.17 9.92
CA PRO A 118 -3.98 -4.84 9.34
C PRO A 118 -2.72 -4.05 9.66
N PHE A 119 -2.29 -4.00 10.92
CA PHE A 119 -1.08 -3.27 11.29
C PHE A 119 0.18 -3.81 10.59
N ASP A 120 0.44 -5.12 10.67
CA ASP A 120 1.59 -5.77 10.02
C ASP A 120 1.58 -5.57 8.50
N ARG A 121 0.38 -5.62 7.90
CA ARG A 121 0.17 -5.40 6.47
C ARG A 121 0.55 -3.99 6.05
N PHE A 122 0.05 -2.98 6.76
CA PHE A 122 0.40 -1.58 6.50
C PHE A 122 1.89 -1.35 6.67
N VAL A 123 2.49 -1.87 7.75
CA VAL A 123 3.93 -1.77 7.99
C VAL A 123 4.73 -2.40 6.86
N TYR A 124 4.36 -3.61 6.44
CA TYR A 124 5.05 -4.31 5.35
C TYR A 124 4.94 -3.54 4.03
N VAL A 125 3.72 -3.19 3.61
CA VAL A 125 3.49 -2.49 2.35
C VAL A 125 4.21 -1.14 2.34
N MET A 126 4.07 -0.33 3.40
CA MET A 126 4.69 0.99 3.46
C MET A 126 6.22 0.92 3.52
N SER A 127 6.79 0.08 4.39
CA SER A 127 8.24 0.09 4.63
C SER A 127 9.04 -0.75 3.63
N VAL A 128 8.46 -1.83 3.10
CA VAL A 128 9.14 -2.75 2.19
C VAL A 128 8.83 -2.42 0.73
N LEU A 129 7.55 -2.31 0.38
CA LEU A 129 7.15 -2.11 -1.02
C LEU A 129 7.27 -0.64 -1.44
N GLU A 130 6.72 0.28 -0.64
CA GLU A 130 6.78 1.73 -0.91
C GLU A 130 8.05 2.40 -0.36
N ARG A 131 8.90 1.66 0.36
CA ARG A 131 10.20 2.10 0.90
C ARG A 131 10.14 3.34 1.79
N TYR A 132 9.03 3.52 2.51
CA TYR A 132 8.93 4.55 3.54
C TYR A 132 9.91 4.25 4.68
N SER A 133 10.58 5.28 5.19
CA SER A 133 11.41 5.13 6.39
C SER A 133 10.54 4.79 7.61
N ASP A 134 11.14 4.15 8.60
CA ASP A 134 10.43 3.77 9.84
C ASP A 134 9.83 5.00 10.52
N ARG A 135 10.52 6.15 10.47
CA ARG A 135 10.02 7.42 10.99
C ARG A 135 8.80 7.94 10.22
N GLN A 136 8.76 7.78 8.90
CA GLN A 136 7.58 8.19 8.13
C GLN A 136 6.39 7.27 8.41
N CYS A 137 6.64 5.97 8.56
CA CYS A 137 5.61 5.00 8.93
C CYS A 137 5.06 5.29 10.33
N SER A 138 5.94 5.54 11.31
CA SER A 138 5.57 5.82 12.69
C SER A 138 4.68 7.06 12.82
N ILE A 139 4.96 8.11 12.04
CA ILE A 139 4.12 9.33 11.99
C ILE A 139 2.76 9.06 11.37
N LEU A 140 2.69 8.23 10.31
CA LEU A 140 1.44 7.97 9.60
C LEU A 140 0.52 7.00 10.34
N LEU A 141 1.09 6.00 11.01
CA LEU A 141 0.37 4.96 11.74
C LEU A 141 0.21 5.27 13.23
N ASP A 142 0.67 6.45 13.68
CA ASP A 142 0.60 6.90 15.07
C ASP A 142 1.17 5.88 16.07
N CYS A 143 2.38 5.41 15.80
CA CYS A 143 3.06 4.37 16.58
C CYS A 143 4.54 4.69 16.77
N THR A 144 5.29 3.87 17.53
CA THR A 144 6.74 4.07 17.70
C THR A 144 7.56 3.41 16.58
N VAL A 145 8.82 3.83 16.41
CA VAL A 145 9.75 3.25 15.42
C VAL A 145 10.06 1.79 15.76
N GLU A 146 10.14 1.45 17.04
CA GLU A 146 10.36 0.08 17.51
C GLU A 146 9.19 -0.83 17.14
N GLU A 147 7.96 -0.31 17.19
CA GLU A 147 6.76 -1.05 16.78
C GLU A 147 6.77 -1.33 15.27
N ILE A 148 7.20 -0.37 14.45
CA ILE A 148 7.41 -0.56 13.01
C ILE A 148 8.45 -1.65 12.76
N ALA A 149 9.61 -1.57 13.41
CA ALA A 149 10.69 -2.56 13.22
C ALA A 149 10.25 -3.97 13.64
N GLY A 150 9.53 -4.08 14.74
CA GLY A 150 8.96 -5.34 15.23
C GLY A 150 7.94 -5.94 14.25
N ALA A 151 6.95 -5.16 13.83
CA ALA A 151 5.92 -5.60 12.89
C ALA A 151 6.49 -5.97 11.52
N ARG A 152 7.46 -5.20 11.01
CA ARG A 152 8.17 -5.53 9.75
C ARG A 152 8.87 -6.89 9.85
N THR A 153 9.56 -7.13 10.95
CA THR A 153 10.27 -8.40 11.18
C THR A 153 9.29 -9.57 11.22
N GLN A 154 8.16 -9.42 11.93
CA GLN A 154 7.11 -10.44 12.02
C GLN A 154 6.46 -10.72 10.66
N ALA A 155 6.14 -9.67 9.90
CA ALA A 155 5.58 -9.81 8.56
C ALA A 155 6.53 -10.59 7.63
N LEU A 156 7.81 -10.23 7.61
CA LEU A 156 8.83 -10.93 6.82
C LEU A 156 8.99 -12.40 7.23
N GLN A 157 8.99 -12.70 8.52
CA GLN A 157 9.07 -14.08 9.02
C GLN A 157 7.89 -14.94 8.55
N ARG A 158 6.68 -14.37 8.50
CA ARG A 158 5.50 -15.11 8.00
C ARG A 158 5.61 -15.47 6.52
N PHE A 159 6.27 -14.66 5.70
CA PHE A 159 6.50 -15.02 4.28
C PHE A 159 7.55 -16.11 4.12
N VAL A 160 8.60 -16.10 4.95
CA VAL A 160 9.61 -17.18 4.95
C VAL A 160 8.96 -18.50 5.37
N SER A 161 8.12 -18.51 6.39
CA SER A 161 7.45 -19.74 6.83
C SER A 161 6.45 -20.27 5.79
N VAL A 162 5.73 -19.39 5.08
CA VAL A 162 4.83 -19.81 3.98
C VAL A 162 5.61 -20.40 2.80
N ALA A 163 6.79 -19.84 2.47
CA ALA A 163 7.65 -20.39 1.42
C ALA A 163 8.20 -21.79 1.78
N SER A 164 8.64 -21.99 3.03
CA SER A 164 9.15 -23.29 3.49
C SER A 164 8.08 -24.39 3.61
N LEU A 165 6.80 -24.03 3.80
CA LEU A 165 5.70 -25.00 3.76
C LEU A 165 5.43 -25.48 2.33
N LYS A 166 5.50 -24.57 1.34
CA LYS A 166 5.37 -24.95 -0.08
C LYS A 166 6.45 -25.91 -0.56
N GLU A 167 7.69 -25.78 -0.08
CA GLU A 167 8.77 -26.72 -0.42
C GLU A 167 8.51 -28.12 0.13
N ARG A 168 7.89 -28.23 1.32
CA ARG A 168 7.52 -29.51 1.93
C ARG A 168 6.35 -30.17 1.20
N ASP A 169 5.30 -29.41 0.89
CA ASP A 169 4.14 -29.93 0.16
C ASP A 169 4.51 -30.38 -1.27
N ALA A 170 5.46 -29.70 -1.92
CA ALA A 170 5.97 -30.10 -3.24
C ALA A 170 6.79 -31.40 -3.19
N LEU A 171 7.55 -31.61 -2.12
CA LEU A 171 8.31 -32.86 -1.90
C LEU A 171 7.38 -34.04 -1.58
N ASP A 172 6.33 -33.82 -0.79
CA ASP A 172 5.36 -34.87 -0.44
C ASP A 172 4.46 -35.22 -1.64
N SER A 173 4.08 -34.25 -2.47
CA SER A 173 3.30 -34.50 -3.70
C SER A 173 4.09 -35.25 -4.77
N ALA A 174 5.41 -35.03 -4.86
CA ALA A 174 6.30 -35.76 -5.75
C ALA A 174 6.62 -37.19 -5.27
N ALA A 175 6.46 -37.48 -3.98
CA ALA A 175 6.71 -38.81 -3.40
C ALA A 175 5.51 -39.78 -3.53
N VAL A 176 4.35 -39.28 -3.95
CA VAL A 176 3.10 -40.06 -4.10
C VAL A 176 2.80 -40.40 -5.58
N ALA A 177 3.64 -39.97 -6.52
CA ALA A 177 3.60 -40.31 -7.95
C ALA A 177 4.63 -41.38 -8.32
#